data_AF-A0A0Q8HHM5-F1
#
_entry.id   AF-A0A0Q8HHM5-F1
#
_cell.length_a   1.000
_cell.length_b   1.000
_cell.length_c   1.000
_cell.angle_alpha   90.00
_cell.angle_beta   90.00
_cell.angle_gamma   90.00
#
_symmetry.space_group_name_H-M   'P 1'
#
loop_
_entity.id
_entity.type
_entity.pdbx_description
1 polymer ?
#
loop_
_entity_poly.entity_id
_entity_poly.type
_entity_poly.pdbx_seq_one_letter_code
_entity_poly.pdbx_strand_id
1 'polypeptide(L)'
;MSGNEDRRDVVTARFLAAAAALTSAAVHLWLWFDGVRHQDVIGPAFMMNAIGGAVIAVLLLTWKHWLPLLLAIGFGVSTLGAFIVSTTVGLFGIHASWAGWDEWVSAVSEVILIVVGLWLVRAEGWLASVRAPQH
;
A
#
# COMPACT_ATOMS: atom_id res chain seq x y z
N MET A 1 14.04 -28.23 -8.80
CA MET A 1 13.43 -27.90 -7.48
C MET A 1 13.25 -26.39 -7.31
N SER A 2 14.24 -25.56 -7.68
CA SER A 2 14.18 -24.08 -7.57
C SER A 2 12.95 -23.39 -8.21
N GLY A 3 12.44 -23.86 -9.37
CA GLY A 3 11.30 -23.18 -10.03
C GLY A 3 9.93 -23.30 -9.34
N ASN A 4 9.74 -24.30 -8.46
CA ASN A 4 8.49 -24.43 -7.70
C ASN A 4 8.52 -23.61 -6.41
N GLU A 5 9.71 -23.41 -5.84
CA GLU A 5 9.94 -22.53 -4.68
C GLU A 5 9.72 -21.07 -5.08
N ASP A 6 10.33 -20.62 -6.18
CA ASP A 6 10.19 -19.26 -6.70
C ASP A 6 8.72 -18.88 -7.00
N ARG A 7 7.96 -19.83 -7.56
CA ARG A 7 6.52 -19.68 -7.79
C ARG A 7 5.74 -19.50 -6.47
N ARG A 8 6.05 -20.31 -5.45
CA ARG A 8 5.39 -20.24 -4.14
C ARG A 8 5.72 -18.93 -3.43
N ASP A 9 6.95 -18.46 -3.54
CA ASP A 9 7.41 -17.20 -2.94
C ASP A 9 6.67 -16.01 -3.54
N VAL A 10 6.53 -15.95 -4.88
CA VAL A 10 5.73 -14.91 -5.56
C VAL A 10 4.26 -14.93 -5.14
N VAL A 11 3.65 -16.12 -5.06
CA VAL A 11 2.25 -16.24 -4.62
C VAL A 11 2.10 -15.78 -3.17
N THR A 12 3.00 -16.21 -2.29
CA THR A 12 3.01 -15.84 -0.87
C THR A 12 3.18 -14.32 -0.70
N ALA A 13 4.10 -13.71 -1.45
CA ALA A 13 4.31 -12.28 -1.45
C ALA A 13 3.09 -11.50 -1.95
N ARG A 14 2.37 -11.99 -2.97
CA ARG A 14 1.10 -11.38 -3.41
C ARG A 14 0.04 -11.42 -2.32
N PHE A 15 -0.10 -12.55 -1.61
CA PHE A 15 -1.01 -12.64 -0.47
C PHE A 15 -0.61 -11.72 0.68
N LEU A 16 0.69 -11.64 0.98
CA LEU A 16 1.22 -10.74 2.01
C LEU A 16 0.94 -9.27 1.67
N ALA A 17 1.20 -8.85 0.42
CA ALA A 17 0.91 -7.50 -0.04
C ALA A 17 -0.60 -7.21 -0.02
N ALA A 18 -1.44 -8.15 -0.45
CA ALA A 18 -2.89 -7.98 -0.41
C ALA A 18 -3.42 -7.87 1.03
N ALA A 19 -2.89 -8.67 1.95
CA ALA A 19 -3.23 -8.59 3.37
C ALA A 19 -2.80 -7.23 3.96
N ALA A 20 -1.59 -6.75 3.64
CA ALA A 20 -1.12 -5.44 4.09
C ALA A 20 -1.98 -4.29 3.54
N ALA A 21 -2.36 -4.32 2.25
CA ALA A 21 -3.27 -3.34 1.66
C ALA A 21 -4.63 -3.34 2.35
N LEU A 22 -5.18 -4.52 2.64
CA LEU A 22 -6.46 -4.64 3.32
C LEU A 22 -6.40 -4.16 4.77
N THR A 23 -5.30 -4.46 5.49
CA THR A 23 -5.08 -3.96 6.85
C THR A 23 -4.99 -2.45 6.88
N SER A 24 -4.18 -1.83 5.99
CA SER A 24 -4.10 -0.38 5.90
C SER A 24 -5.47 0.24 5.54
N ALA A 25 -6.22 -0.37 4.61
CA ALA A 25 -7.57 0.07 4.27
C ALA A 25 -8.53 0.03 5.48
N ALA A 26 -8.48 -1.04 6.26
CA ALA A 26 -9.31 -1.21 7.45
C ALA A 26 -8.97 -0.18 8.54
N VAL A 27 -7.67 0.10 8.76
CA VAL A 27 -7.24 1.12 9.71
C VAL A 27 -7.67 2.52 9.28
N HIS A 28 -7.49 2.88 8.00
CA HIS A 28 -7.95 4.16 7.49
C HIS A 28 -9.47 4.33 7.61
N LEU A 29 -10.23 3.26 7.36
CA LEU A 29 -11.68 3.27 7.55
C LEU A 29 -12.06 3.42 9.03
N TRP A 30 -11.34 2.74 9.92
CA TRP A 30 -11.53 2.87 11.37
C TRP A 30 -11.27 4.31 11.82
N LEU A 31 -10.13 4.90 11.44
CA LEU A 31 -9.79 6.30 11.72
C LEU A 31 -10.80 7.29 11.15
N TRP A 32 -11.34 7.00 9.97
CA TRP A 32 -12.42 7.80 9.37
C TRP A 32 -13.65 7.85 10.29
N PHE A 33 -14.07 6.70 10.84
CA PHE A 33 -15.18 6.64 11.79
C PHE A 33 -14.82 7.23 13.17
N ASP A 34 -13.56 7.14 13.58
CA ASP A 34 -13.07 7.64 14.88
C ASP A 34 -12.97 9.18 14.94
N GLY A 35 -13.15 9.87 13.82
CA GLY A 35 -13.36 11.33 13.81
C GLY A 35 -12.73 12.06 12.63
N VAL A 36 -11.84 11.40 11.88
CA VAL A 36 -11.16 12.02 10.73
C VAL A 36 -12.14 12.46 9.64
N ARG A 37 -13.31 11.82 9.54
CA ARG A 37 -14.41 12.18 8.62
C ARG A 37 -14.88 13.63 8.66
N HIS A 38 -14.64 14.36 9.76
CA HIS A 38 -15.07 15.74 9.92
C HIS A 38 -14.04 16.77 9.42
N GLN A 39 -12.90 16.31 8.91
CA GLN A 39 -11.84 17.16 8.39
C GLN A 39 -12.02 17.35 6.88
N ASP A 40 -12.01 18.59 6.40
CA ASP A 40 -12.38 18.94 5.03
C ASP A 40 -11.60 18.17 3.95
N VAL A 41 -10.27 18.16 4.04
CA VAL A 41 -9.40 17.52 3.04
C VAL A 41 -9.00 16.11 3.47
N ILE A 42 -8.67 15.92 4.75
CA ILE A 42 -8.16 14.64 5.28
C ILE A 42 -9.27 13.58 5.34
N GLY A 43 -10.51 13.96 5.69
CA GLY A 43 -11.64 13.02 5.78
C GLY A 43 -11.89 12.28 4.46
N PRO A 44 -12.10 12.96 3.33
CA PRO A 44 -12.21 12.32 2.02
C PRO A 44 -10.96 11.53 1.62
N ALA A 45 -9.76 12.01 1.95
CA ALA A 45 -8.51 11.30 1.65
C ALA A 45 -8.41 9.95 2.39
N PHE A 46 -8.83 9.88 3.65
CA PHE A 46 -8.87 8.62 4.41
C PHE A 46 -9.86 7.63 3.82
N MET A 47 -11.03 8.09 3.36
CA MET A 47 -11.98 7.24 2.64
C MET A 47 -11.40 6.74 1.31
N MET A 48 -10.67 7.59 0.59
CA MET A 48 -9.95 7.19 -0.62
C MET A 48 -8.88 6.14 -0.33
N ASN A 49 -8.16 6.24 0.79
CA ASN A 49 -7.22 5.20 1.21
C ASN A 49 -7.93 3.89 1.55
N ALA A 50 -9.06 3.94 2.25
CA ALA A 50 -9.86 2.76 2.58
C ALA A 50 -10.34 2.03 1.30
N ILE A 51 -10.95 2.74 0.37
CA ILE A 51 -11.43 2.16 -0.89
C ILE A 51 -10.26 1.72 -1.77
N GLY A 52 -9.24 2.56 -1.89
CA GLY A 52 -8.06 2.32 -2.71
C GLY A 52 -7.29 1.08 -2.25
N GLY A 53 -7.02 0.94 -0.96
CA GLY A 53 -6.35 -0.22 -0.40
C GLY A 53 -7.16 -1.51 -0.60
N ALA A 54 -8.49 -1.47 -0.42
CA ALA A 54 -9.36 -2.61 -0.69
C ALA A 54 -9.33 -3.03 -2.17
N VAL A 55 -9.41 -2.07 -3.09
CA VAL A 55 -9.31 -2.33 -4.53
C VAL A 55 -7.94 -2.90 -4.89
N ILE A 56 -6.85 -2.32 -4.38
CA ILE A 56 -5.49 -2.82 -4.60
C ILE A 56 -5.33 -4.25 -4.10
N ALA A 57 -5.86 -4.57 -2.92
CA ALA A 57 -5.83 -5.94 -2.38
C ALA A 57 -6.49 -6.94 -3.33
N VAL A 58 -7.67 -6.61 -3.88
CA VAL A 58 -8.34 -7.45 -4.88
C VAL A 58 -7.48 -7.58 -6.15
N LEU A 59 -7.00 -6.46 -6.69
CA LEU A 59 -6.20 -6.45 -7.92
C LEU A 59 -4.90 -7.28 -7.79
N LEU A 60 -4.24 -7.25 -6.64
CA LEU A 60 -3.04 -8.04 -6.38
C LEU A 60 -3.29 -9.55 -6.48
N LEU A 61 -4.49 -10.01 -6.11
CA LEU A 61 -4.87 -11.41 -6.14
C LEU A 61 -5.46 -11.85 -7.47
N THR A 62 -6.22 -10.97 -8.15
CA THR A 62 -6.98 -11.33 -9.35
C THR A 62 -6.27 -10.96 -10.65
N TRP A 63 -5.31 -10.02 -10.63
CA TRP A 63 -4.68 -9.50 -11.84
C TRP A 63 -3.16 -9.64 -11.81
N LYS A 64 -2.63 -10.54 -12.65
CA LYS A 64 -1.19 -10.72 -12.84
C LYS A 64 -0.63 -9.72 -13.85
N HIS A 65 -0.44 -8.48 -13.39
CA HIS A 65 0.11 -7.39 -14.18
C HIS A 65 1.03 -6.51 -13.31
N TRP A 66 1.87 -5.67 -13.93
CA TRP A 66 2.74 -4.74 -13.21
C TRP A 66 1.96 -3.61 -12.53
N LEU A 67 0.77 -3.26 -13.06
CA LEU A 67 -0.02 -2.12 -12.59
C LEU A 67 -0.48 -2.28 -11.12
N PRO A 68 -1.06 -3.41 -10.67
CA PRO A 68 -1.37 -3.64 -9.25
C PRO A 68 -0.16 -3.49 -8.32
N LEU A 69 1.03 -3.88 -8.78
CA LEU A 69 2.26 -3.74 -8.00
C LEU A 69 2.68 -2.27 -7.87
N LEU A 70 2.60 -1.51 -8.97
CA LEU A 70 2.85 -0.07 -8.94
C LEU A 70 1.84 0.64 -8.02
N LEU A 71 0.56 0.28 -8.10
CA LEU A 71 -0.47 0.83 -7.24
C LEU A 71 -0.21 0.52 -5.77
N ALA A 72 0.21 -0.69 -5.43
CA ALA A 72 0.57 -1.07 -4.06
C ALA A 72 1.74 -0.23 -3.51
N ILE A 73 2.81 -0.08 -4.30
CA ILE A 73 3.97 0.74 -3.92
C ILE A 73 3.55 2.22 -3.78
N GLY A 74 2.84 2.74 -4.79
CA GLY A 74 2.39 4.13 -4.80
C GLY A 74 1.47 4.45 -3.64
N PHE A 75 0.54 3.55 -3.32
CA PHE A 75 -0.32 3.63 -2.14
C PHE A 75 0.54 3.75 -0.88
N GLY A 76 1.40 2.77 -0.59
CA GLY A 76 2.23 2.78 0.61
C GLY A 76 3.14 4.01 0.72
N VAL A 77 3.74 4.47 -0.38
CA VAL A 77 4.57 5.69 -0.39
C VAL A 77 3.73 6.93 -0.10
N SER A 78 2.56 7.04 -0.72
CA SER A 78 1.70 8.22 -0.58
C SER A 78 1.09 8.35 0.81
N THR A 79 0.62 7.24 1.38
CA THR A 79 0.01 7.21 2.72
C THR A 79 1.07 7.46 3.79
N LEU A 80 2.20 6.74 3.72
CA LEU A 80 3.26 6.86 4.72
C LEU A 80 3.93 8.22 4.61
N GLY A 81 4.16 8.69 3.39
CA GLY A 81 4.71 10.02 3.13
C GLY A 81 3.81 11.12 3.67
N ALA A 82 2.50 11.05 3.41
CA ALA A 82 1.54 12.02 3.96
C ALA A 82 1.52 11.99 5.50
N PHE A 83 1.58 10.81 6.10
CA PHE A 83 1.64 10.66 7.56
C PHE A 83 2.93 11.27 8.13
N ILE A 84 4.10 10.94 7.55
CA ILE A 84 5.39 11.51 7.97
C ILE A 84 5.38 13.05 7.83
N VAL A 85 4.85 13.59 6.73
CA VAL A 85 4.71 15.04 6.55
C VAL A 85 3.81 15.64 7.64
N SER A 86 2.68 15.01 7.94
CA SER A 86 1.78 15.46 9.02
C SER A 86 2.47 15.45 10.39
N THR A 87 3.27 14.43 10.71
CA THR A 87 4.00 14.35 11.99
C THR A 87 5.16 15.34 12.12
N THR A 88 5.68 15.88 11.01
CA THR A 88 6.88 16.73 11.01
C THR A 88 6.55 18.21 10.89
N VAL A 89 5.85 18.60 9.83
CA VAL A 89 5.51 19.99 9.50
C VAL A 89 4.01 20.26 9.50
N GLY A 90 3.20 19.23 9.75
CA GLY A 90 1.76 19.29 9.64
C GLY A 90 1.29 19.11 8.19
N LEU A 91 0.05 18.67 8.03
CA LEU A 91 -0.57 18.47 6.72
C LEU A 91 -2.00 19.00 6.78
N PHE A 92 -2.30 20.03 5.99
CA PHE A 92 -3.59 20.73 6.00
C PHE A 92 -4.02 21.21 7.41
N GLY A 93 -3.05 21.66 8.23
CA GLY A 93 -3.30 22.12 9.60
C GLY A 93 -3.38 21.00 10.65
N ILE A 94 -3.22 19.74 10.24
CA ILE A 94 -3.25 18.57 11.13
C ILE A 94 -1.83 18.12 11.45
N HIS A 95 -1.51 18.05 12.75
CA HIS A 95 -0.29 17.45 13.26
C HIS A 95 -0.59 16.08 13.86
N ALA A 96 -0.29 15.03 13.10
CA ALA A 96 -0.36 13.67 13.58
C ALA A 96 0.74 13.37 14.60
N SER A 97 0.56 12.33 15.41
CA SER A 97 1.55 11.86 16.37
C SER A 97 1.64 10.34 16.35
N TRP A 98 2.76 9.78 16.80
CA TRP A 98 2.94 8.32 16.92
C TRP A 98 2.46 7.84 18.29
N ALA A 99 1.15 8.00 18.57
CA ALA A 99 0.60 7.78 19.90
C ALA A 99 -0.38 6.60 19.99
N GLY A 100 -1.15 6.34 18.94
CA GLY A 100 -2.06 5.21 18.87
C GLY A 100 -1.43 3.95 18.28
N TRP A 101 -2.19 2.87 18.30
CA TRP A 101 -1.79 1.59 17.74
C TRP A 101 -2.04 1.54 16.22
N ASP A 102 -3.06 2.28 15.78
CA ASP A 102 -3.53 2.42 14.42
C ASP A 102 -2.48 3.07 13.52
N GLU A 103 -1.75 4.10 13.98
CA GLU A 103 -0.68 4.72 13.20
C GLU A 103 0.45 3.74 12.95
N TRP A 104 0.85 2.95 13.96
CA TRP A 104 1.87 1.92 13.81
C TRP A 104 1.42 0.79 12.89
N VAL A 105 0.18 0.30 13.02
CA VAL A 105 -0.36 -0.76 12.15
C VAL A 105 -0.45 -0.29 10.70
N SER A 106 -0.90 0.95 10.46
CA SER A 106 -0.93 1.51 9.11
C SER A 106 0.48 1.67 8.54
N ALA A 107 1.39 2.29 9.29
CA ALA A 107 2.76 2.51 8.84
C ALA A 107 3.50 1.19 8.52
N VAL A 108 3.37 0.17 9.36
CA VAL A 108 3.96 -1.16 9.10
C VAL A 108 3.35 -1.79 7.86
N SER A 109 2.03 -1.72 7.70
CA SER A 109 1.34 -2.24 6.51
C SER A 109 1.82 -1.55 5.23
N GLU A 110 2.03 -0.24 5.29
CA GLU A 110 2.48 0.56 4.16
C GLU A 110 3.95 0.28 3.81
N VAL A 111 4.82 0.10 4.81
CA VAL A 111 6.20 -0.37 4.59
C VAL A 111 6.21 -1.74 3.95
N ILE A 112 5.36 -2.67 4.40
CA ILE A 112 5.22 -4.00 3.77
C ILE A 112 4.81 -3.85 2.31
N LEU A 113 3.85 -2.99 1.97
CA LEU A 113 3.44 -2.76 0.58
C LEU A 113 4.59 -2.25 -0.30
N ILE A 114 5.39 -1.32 0.22
CA ILE A 114 6.54 -0.77 -0.51
C ILE A 114 7.57 -1.88 -0.75
N VAL A 115 8.00 -2.56 0.32
CA VAL A 115 9.10 -3.55 0.24
C VAL A 115 8.68 -4.76 -0.58
N VAL A 116 7.51 -5.33 -0.30
CA VAL A 116 7.00 -6.52 -1.01
C VAL A 116 6.62 -6.17 -2.44
N GLY A 117 6.03 -5.00 -2.68
CA GLY A 117 5.72 -4.52 -4.03
C GLY A 117 6.98 -4.37 -4.89
N LEU A 118 8.03 -3.75 -4.36
CA LEU A 118 9.32 -3.61 -5.05
C LEU A 118 9.96 -4.98 -5.35
N TRP A 119 9.89 -5.90 -4.38
CA TRP A 119 10.37 -7.26 -4.56
C TRP A 119 9.58 -7.99 -5.66
N LEU A 120 8.24 -7.90 -5.66
CA LEU A 120 7.37 -8.50 -6.69
C LEU A 120 7.65 -7.95 -8.08
N VAL A 121 7.87 -6.63 -8.23
CA VAL A 121 8.24 -6.02 -9.52
C VAL A 121 9.54 -6.63 -10.06
N ARG A 122 10.49 -6.90 -9.17
CA ARG A 122 11.76 -7.52 -9.55
C ARG A 122 11.64 -9.01 -9.82
N ALA A 123 10.90 -9.75 -8.99
CA ALA A 123 10.72 -11.20 -9.09
C ALA A 123 9.88 -11.59 -10.32
N GLU A 124 8.85 -10.82 -10.67
CA GLU A 124 8.01 -11.08 -11.85
C GLU A 124 8.64 -10.60 -13.17
N GLY A 125 9.81 -9.95 -13.12
CA GLY A 125 10.58 -9.61 -14.31
C GLY A 125 10.00 -8.48 -15.18
N TRP A 126 8.98 -7.75 -14.70
CA TRP A 126 8.35 -6.68 -15.48
C TRP A 126 9.33 -5.60 -15.95
N LEU A 127 10.35 -5.27 -15.16
CA LEU A 127 11.39 -4.31 -15.54
C LEU A 127 12.25 -4.78 -16.73
N ALA A 128 12.38 -6.09 -16.94
CA ALA A 128 13.07 -6.65 -18.10
C ALA A 128 12.19 -6.56 -19.37
N SER A 129 10.88 -6.73 -19.22
CA SER A 129 9.92 -6.66 -20.34
C SER A 129 9.78 -5.26 -20.96
N VAL A 130 10.00 -4.19 -20.19
CA VAL A 130 9.93 -2.80 -20.67
C VAL A 130 11.18 -2.39 -21.47
N ARG A 131 12.32 -3.09 -21.29
CA ARG A 131 13.62 -2.74 -21.92
C ARG A 131 13.89 -3.40 -23.26
N ALA A 132 13.05 -4.32 -23.74
CA ALA A 132 13.25 -4.93 -25.05
C ALA A 132 12.58 -4.07 -26.14
N PRO A 133 13.32 -3.27 -26.94
CA PRO A 133 12.76 -2.75 -28.17
C PRO A 133 12.37 -3.94 -29.06
N GLN A 134 11.11 -3.97 -29.48
CA GLN A 134 10.68 -4.91 -30.51
C GLN A 134 11.33 -4.47 -31.81
N HIS A 135 12.31 -5.24 -32.28
CA HIS A 135 12.91 -5.09 -33.61
C HIS A 135 11.92 -5.54 -34.68
#